data_AF-A0A3C1SKB0-F1
#
_entry.id   AF-A0A3C1SKB0-F1
#
_cell.length_a   1.000
_cell.length_b   1.000
_cell.length_c   1.000
_cell.angle_alpha   90.00
_cell.angle_beta   90.00
_cell.angle_gamma   90.00
#
_symmetry.space_group_name_H-M   'P 1'
#
loop_
_entity.id
_entity.type
_entity.pdbx_description
1 polymer ?
#
loop_
_entity_poly.entity_id
_entity_poly.type
_entity_poly.pdbx_seq_one_letter_code
_entity_poly.pdbx_strand_id
1 'polypeptide(L)'
;MKKFFKVLFSVLTVLYPVLVFTLLVVFKLPVRVLSLCAIVLAVALLLSVAAARSNRKEKDKNFAFAVIRPIILSVLLLVAALFCYFTNQSIFIKLYAVAISLVMLILFGITLIFPPNIIYTIATLMDKSIKGSISQPYVEAYCKKVTIAWCIFFLVNGSISVYTAFCSNDLVWSVYNGGISYALLGLMFLIEFNIRMKVSKNMPSVHTISTFTADSRPDNYMVCYEGIRSRGVVKTWYDFLTDCAKVRMCIEAHDKKDWILHSEDYWYFLVTFVALLQCKKTIHLTQNIATSFIQEIKTQDVMFITDQPVKDETAIQIKEVLAKYTPVEQQIRMTPAIDAETTDIRMYTSGSTGKPKAVRQRMKEFELDNAFIISKWGQEFLSRYLVTTVSQHHIYGFLFGICLPFALGVPFRRTRITIPEEFELLNDDKYMIIATPAFLKRTVDTYGDEPLPLQNCFIFTSGGAVSEELAKKVNAVFGFCPLEVYGSTETSGIAYRQQSVNGLRWTPFDNAKIWKGDDECLRIISPYIKNPEGFATADLVTIFDDGTFLLRGRADSIVKIEEKRISLPEVESRLLDSGLIADVKVIALEDRRQYLA
;
A
#
# COMPACT_ATOMS: atom_id res chain seq x y z
N MET A 1 -9.94 -19.41 45.10
CA MET A 1 -8.52 -19.67 45.40
C MET A 1 -7.57 -19.41 44.21
N LYS A 2 -7.68 -20.06 43.04
CA LYS A 2 -6.73 -19.86 41.91
C LYS A 2 -6.60 -18.41 41.39
N LYS A 3 -7.70 -17.64 41.32
CA LYS A 3 -7.65 -16.21 40.92
C LYS A 3 -6.96 -15.34 41.98
N PHE A 4 -7.24 -15.58 43.26
CA PHE A 4 -6.60 -14.86 44.37
C PHE A 4 -5.09 -15.09 44.41
N PHE A 5 -4.64 -16.35 44.28
CA PHE A 5 -3.21 -16.66 44.22
C PHE A 5 -2.52 -16.06 42.99
N LYS A 6 -3.20 -15.99 41.83
CA LYS A 6 -2.67 -15.31 40.64
C LYS A 6 -2.54 -13.79 40.88
N VAL A 7 -3.55 -13.15 41.46
CA VAL A 7 -3.51 -11.72 41.78
C VAL A 7 -2.43 -11.43 42.82
N LEU A 8 -2.36 -12.21 43.90
CA LEU A 8 -1.34 -12.09 44.94
C LEU A 8 0.07 -12.29 44.37
N PHE A 9 0.26 -13.28 43.51
CA PHE A 9 1.56 -13.53 42.87
C PHE A 9 1.94 -12.39 41.91
N SER A 10 1.01 -11.86 41.13
CA SER A 10 1.24 -10.69 40.28
C SER A 10 1.60 -9.45 41.10
N VAL A 11 0.88 -9.20 42.21
CA VAL A 11 1.15 -8.09 43.14
C VAL A 11 2.52 -8.26 43.79
N LEU A 12 2.86 -9.45 44.28
CA LEU A 12 4.19 -9.75 44.86
C LEU A 12 5.33 -9.62 43.85
N THR A 13 5.08 -9.96 42.58
CA THR A 13 6.08 -9.82 41.50
C THR A 13 6.32 -8.35 41.17
N VAL A 14 5.27 -7.53 41.13
CA VAL A 14 5.36 -6.08 40.90
C VAL A 14 6.01 -5.38 42.11
N LEU A 15 5.70 -5.81 43.32
CA LEU A 15 6.23 -5.25 44.56
C LEU A 15 7.59 -5.83 44.97
N TYR A 16 8.11 -6.85 44.27
CA TYR A 16 9.36 -7.54 44.59
C TYR A 16 10.53 -6.58 44.86
N PRO A 17 10.78 -5.53 44.04
CA PRO A 17 11.87 -4.59 44.28
C PRO A 17 11.71 -3.81 45.60
N VAL A 18 10.48 -3.39 45.92
CA VAL A 18 10.12 -2.68 47.16
C VAL A 18 10.25 -3.60 48.36
N LEU A 19 9.83 -4.85 48.22
CA LEU A 19 9.92 -5.87 49.27
C LEU A 19 11.36 -6.20 49.62
N VAL A 20 12.22 -6.42 48.61
CA VAL A 20 13.65 -6.68 48.80
C VAL A 20 14.35 -5.46 49.42
N PHE A 21 14.07 -4.24 48.95
CA PHE A 21 14.57 -3.00 49.55
C PHE A 21 14.17 -2.87 51.02
N THR A 22 12.88 -3.06 51.33
CA THR A 22 12.38 -2.90 52.69
C THR A 22 12.98 -3.94 53.64
N LEU A 23 13.09 -5.20 53.20
CA LEU A 23 13.65 -6.28 54.02
C LEU A 23 15.16 -6.11 54.27
N LEU A 24 15.94 -5.73 53.26
CA LEU A 24 17.40 -5.60 53.39
C LEU A 24 17.84 -4.28 54.02
N VAL A 25 17.18 -3.17 53.69
CA VAL A 25 17.64 -1.81 54.03
C VAL A 25 16.91 -1.26 55.25
N VAL A 26 15.57 -1.37 55.26
CA VAL A 26 14.73 -0.79 56.32
C VAL A 26 14.73 -1.71 57.54
N PHE A 27 14.51 -3.01 57.34
CA PHE A 27 14.48 -4.00 58.43
C PHE A 27 15.84 -4.62 58.75
N LYS A 28 16.89 -4.33 57.97
CA LYS A 28 18.27 -4.86 58.13
C LYS A 28 18.31 -6.38 58.35
N LEU A 29 17.42 -7.12 57.69
CA LEU A 29 17.33 -8.55 57.91
C LEU A 29 18.61 -9.25 57.44
N PRO A 30 19.13 -10.24 58.19
CA PRO A 30 20.28 -11.01 57.75
C PRO A 30 19.99 -11.66 56.40
N VAL A 31 20.98 -11.65 55.50
CA VAL A 31 20.91 -12.29 54.17
C VAL A 31 20.47 -13.75 54.26
N ARG A 32 20.83 -14.43 55.36
CA ARG A 32 20.37 -15.79 55.68
C ARG A 32 18.85 -15.92 55.79
N VAL A 33 18.17 -14.93 56.36
CA VAL A 33 16.71 -14.92 56.48
C VAL A 33 16.05 -14.69 55.12
N LEU A 34 16.58 -13.78 54.29
CA LEU A 34 16.10 -13.60 52.92
C LEU A 34 16.32 -14.84 52.05
N SER A 35 17.45 -15.52 52.19
CA SER A 35 17.70 -16.78 51.47
C SER A 35 16.74 -17.89 51.90
N LEU A 36 16.32 -17.94 53.17
CA LEU A 36 15.30 -18.89 53.62
C LEU A 36 13.93 -18.59 52.99
N CYS A 37 13.54 -17.31 52.88
CA CYS A 37 12.32 -16.92 52.15
C CYS A 37 12.39 -17.29 50.66
N ALA A 38 13.55 -17.12 50.02
CA ALA A 38 13.77 -17.54 48.64
C ALA A 38 13.71 -19.07 48.46
N ILE A 39 14.26 -19.85 49.41
CA ILE A 39 14.13 -21.32 49.44
C ILE A 39 12.66 -21.72 49.55
N VAL A 40 11.90 -21.09 50.45
CA VAL A 40 10.45 -21.35 50.61
C VAL A 40 9.69 -21.04 49.32
N LEU A 41 10.02 -19.94 48.63
CA LEU A 41 9.41 -19.57 47.36
C LEU A 41 9.76 -20.58 46.25
N ALA A 42 11.02 -21.04 46.16
CA ALA A 42 11.44 -22.05 45.20
C ALA A 42 10.74 -23.40 45.45
N VAL A 43 10.57 -23.80 46.71
CA VAL A 43 9.80 -25.00 47.10
C VAL A 43 8.33 -24.84 46.73
N ALA A 44 7.73 -23.67 46.98
CA ALA A 44 6.34 -23.40 46.59
C ALA A 44 6.13 -23.45 45.07
N LEU A 45 7.09 -22.95 44.28
CA LEU A 45 7.08 -23.04 42.81
C LEU A 45 7.21 -24.50 42.34
N LEU A 46 8.06 -25.32 42.96
CA LEU A 46 8.15 -26.76 42.67
C LEU A 46 6.86 -27.52 43.02
N LEU A 47 6.24 -27.19 44.15
CA LEU A 47 4.95 -27.77 44.55
C LEU A 47 3.82 -27.38 43.57
N SER A 48 3.88 -26.17 43.01
CA SER A 48 2.93 -25.73 41.98
C SER A 48 3.05 -26.56 40.68
N VAL A 49 4.25 -27.05 40.36
CA VAL A 49 4.50 -27.96 39.23
C VAL A 49 3.92 -29.35 39.51
N ALA A 50 4.09 -29.87 40.73
CA ALA A 50 3.47 -31.14 41.14
C ALA A 50 1.93 -31.07 41.07
N ALA A 51 1.34 -29.95 41.51
CA ALA A 51 -0.09 -29.69 41.40
C ALA A 51 -0.57 -29.52 39.94
N ALA A 52 0.25 -28.94 39.06
CA ALA A 52 -0.04 -28.83 37.62
C ALA A 52 0.03 -30.19 36.91
N ARG A 53 0.94 -31.08 37.32
CA ARG A 53 1.06 -32.46 36.83
C ARG A 53 -0.15 -33.32 37.19
N SER A 54 -0.73 -33.10 38.37
CA SER A 54 -1.91 -33.82 38.87
C SER A 54 -3.22 -33.45 38.14
N ASN A 55 -3.30 -32.26 37.51
CA ASN A 55 -4.51 -31.75 36.85
C ASN A 55 -4.52 -31.94 35.31
N ARG A 56 -3.84 -32.98 34.83
CA ARG A 56 -3.59 -33.24 33.40
C ARG A 56 -4.90 -33.44 32.62
N LYS A 57 -5.20 -32.56 31.65
CA LYS A 57 -6.08 -32.86 30.51
C LYS A 57 -5.22 -33.10 29.26
N GLU A 58 -5.57 -34.13 28.50
CA GLU A 58 -4.67 -34.91 27.64
C GLU A 58 -4.15 -34.25 26.35
N LYS A 59 -4.42 -32.95 26.10
CA LYS A 59 -4.08 -32.29 24.81
C LYS A 59 -3.56 -30.86 24.92
N ASP A 60 -2.84 -30.50 25.98
CA ASP A 60 -2.28 -29.15 26.10
C ASP A 60 -0.84 -29.07 25.56
N LYS A 61 -0.65 -28.57 24.33
CA LYS A 61 0.67 -28.36 23.70
C LYS A 61 1.58 -27.42 24.52
N ASN A 62 1.01 -26.61 25.42
CA ASN A 62 1.74 -25.69 26.30
C ASN A 62 2.24 -26.33 27.61
N PHE A 63 1.94 -27.61 27.86
CA PHE A 63 2.28 -28.29 29.11
C PHE A 63 3.80 -28.37 29.35
N ALA A 64 4.60 -28.59 28.30
CA ALA A 64 6.05 -28.58 28.39
C ALA A 64 6.56 -27.22 28.89
N PHE A 65 6.05 -26.11 28.34
CA PHE A 65 6.40 -24.76 28.78
C PHE A 65 5.93 -24.46 30.21
N ALA A 66 4.73 -24.95 30.59
CA ALA A 66 4.14 -24.77 31.91
C ALA A 66 4.87 -25.55 33.03
N VAL A 67 5.64 -26.58 32.68
CA VAL A 67 6.40 -27.42 33.63
C VAL A 67 7.88 -27.06 33.63
N ILE A 68 8.50 -26.88 32.46
CA ILE A 68 9.94 -26.65 32.33
C ILE A 68 10.34 -25.28 32.89
N ARG A 69 9.58 -24.23 32.59
CA ARG A 69 9.86 -22.86 33.04
C ARG A 69 9.93 -22.72 34.58
N PRO A 70 8.91 -23.14 35.35
CA PRO A 70 8.97 -23.06 36.81
C PRO A 70 10.02 -23.99 37.43
N ILE A 71 10.37 -25.13 36.81
CA ILE A 71 11.46 -25.99 37.27
C ILE A 71 12.81 -25.26 37.14
N ILE A 72 13.11 -24.70 35.95
CA ILE A 72 14.36 -23.96 35.72
C ILE A 72 14.44 -22.76 36.68
N LEU A 73 13.36 -22.00 36.83
CA LEU A 73 13.31 -20.88 37.75
C LEU A 73 13.55 -21.32 39.20
N SER A 74 12.92 -22.41 39.64
CA SER A 74 13.05 -22.90 41.02
C SER A 74 14.45 -23.42 41.31
N VAL A 75 15.08 -24.12 40.36
CA VAL A 75 16.45 -24.62 40.50
C VAL A 75 17.43 -23.46 40.58
N LEU A 76 17.33 -22.46 39.68
CA LEU A 76 18.18 -21.26 39.74
C LEU A 76 18.01 -20.50 41.06
N LEU A 77 16.77 -20.38 41.55
CA LEU A 77 16.44 -19.67 42.78
C LEU A 77 16.91 -20.43 44.03
N LEU A 78 16.82 -21.77 44.04
CA LEU A 78 17.37 -22.64 45.09
C LEU A 78 18.88 -22.61 45.13
N VAL A 79 19.56 -22.72 43.98
CA VAL A 79 21.03 -22.69 43.89
C VAL A 79 21.56 -21.35 44.39
N ALA A 80 20.96 -20.24 43.94
CA ALA A 80 21.32 -18.90 44.40
C ALA A 80 21.06 -18.72 45.91
N ALA A 81 19.92 -19.19 46.41
CA ALA A 81 19.55 -19.03 47.81
C ALA A 81 20.39 -19.89 48.76
N LEU A 82 20.64 -21.16 48.43
CA LEU A 82 21.50 -22.05 49.22
C LEU A 82 22.94 -21.54 49.24
N PHE A 83 23.45 -21.09 48.10
CA PHE A 83 24.79 -20.52 48.04
C PHE A 83 24.91 -19.24 48.89
N CYS A 84 23.94 -18.31 48.81
CA CYS A 84 23.91 -17.12 49.66
C CYS A 84 23.80 -17.46 51.15
N TYR A 85 23.03 -18.49 51.51
CA TYR A 85 22.87 -18.96 52.88
C TYR A 85 24.19 -19.47 53.48
N PHE A 86 24.93 -20.30 52.73
CA PHE A 86 26.17 -20.91 53.19
C PHE A 86 27.38 -19.96 53.11
N THR A 87 27.46 -19.11 52.09
CA THR A 87 28.61 -18.20 51.90
C THR A 87 28.46 -16.88 52.67
N ASN A 88 27.24 -16.54 53.11
CA ASN A 88 26.90 -15.24 53.71
C ASN A 88 27.30 -14.03 52.83
N GLN A 89 27.52 -14.26 51.53
CA GLN A 89 27.92 -13.24 50.56
C GLN A 89 26.66 -12.68 49.89
N SER A 90 26.34 -11.41 50.11
CA SER A 90 25.19 -10.72 49.49
C SER A 90 25.37 -10.47 48.00
N ILE A 91 26.57 -10.71 47.46
CA ILE A 91 26.96 -10.36 46.09
C ILE A 91 26.08 -11.05 45.03
N PHE A 92 25.65 -12.30 45.25
CA PHE A 92 24.83 -13.03 44.29
C PHE A 92 23.41 -12.48 44.18
N ILE A 93 22.86 -11.98 45.29
CA ILE A 93 21.60 -11.24 45.25
C ILE A 93 21.83 -9.94 44.49
N LYS A 94 22.96 -9.25 44.68
CA LYS A 94 23.24 -8.01 43.96
C LYS A 94 23.37 -8.18 42.44
N LEU A 95 23.85 -9.34 41.99
CA LEU A 95 24.08 -9.66 40.59
C LEU A 95 22.80 -9.99 39.79
N TYR A 96 21.63 -10.15 40.43
CA TYR A 96 20.40 -10.44 39.68
C TYR A 96 20.08 -9.32 38.65
N ALA A 97 20.27 -8.05 39.03
CA ALA A 97 19.96 -6.90 38.19
C ALA A 97 20.90 -6.81 36.97
N VAL A 98 22.16 -7.22 37.17
CA VAL A 98 23.16 -7.39 36.10
C VAL A 98 22.73 -8.49 35.15
N ALA A 99 22.35 -9.66 35.68
CA ALA A 99 21.93 -10.80 34.87
C ALA A 99 20.70 -10.48 34.03
N ILE A 100 19.69 -9.80 34.58
CA ILE A 100 18.49 -9.36 33.82
C ILE A 100 18.89 -8.43 32.68
N SER A 101 19.70 -7.40 32.96
CA SER A 101 20.12 -6.44 31.94
C SER A 101 20.95 -7.13 30.84
N LEU A 102 21.83 -8.06 31.20
CA LEU A 102 22.62 -8.83 30.26
C LEU A 102 21.75 -9.75 29.38
N VAL A 103 20.81 -10.48 29.97
CA VAL A 103 19.88 -11.35 29.22
C VAL A 103 19.03 -10.52 28.26
N MET A 104 18.51 -9.37 28.70
CA MET A 104 17.74 -8.48 27.83
C MET A 104 18.60 -7.87 26.72
N LEU A 105 19.84 -7.47 27.03
CA LEU A 105 20.80 -6.98 26.04
C LEU A 105 21.10 -8.04 24.97
N ILE A 106 21.35 -9.29 25.38
CA ILE A 106 21.58 -10.41 24.46
C ILE A 106 20.32 -10.67 23.63
N LEU A 107 19.14 -10.72 24.25
CA LEU A 107 17.86 -10.97 23.58
C LEU A 107 17.61 -9.93 22.50
N PHE A 108 17.72 -8.63 22.81
CA PHE A 108 17.51 -7.56 21.84
C PHE A 108 18.64 -7.51 20.81
N GLY A 109 19.89 -7.65 21.26
CA GLY A 109 21.09 -7.58 20.43
C GLY A 109 21.19 -8.66 19.37
N ILE A 110 20.89 -9.92 19.70
CA ILE A 110 20.86 -11.03 18.74
C ILE A 110 19.86 -10.73 17.61
N THR A 111 18.70 -10.15 17.93
CA THR A 111 17.67 -9.82 16.91
C THR A 111 18.00 -8.63 16.02
N LEU A 112 19.08 -7.89 16.30
CA LEU A 112 19.63 -6.89 15.37
C LEU A 112 20.50 -7.54 14.29
N ILE A 113 21.10 -8.70 14.58
CA ILE A 113 21.94 -9.47 13.66
C ILE A 113 21.09 -10.47 12.88
N PHE A 114 20.16 -11.15 13.57
CA PHE A 114 19.27 -12.16 13.00
C PHE A 114 17.83 -11.65 12.97
N PRO A 115 17.35 -11.10 11.84
CA PRO A 115 15.95 -10.67 11.70
C PRO A 115 14.99 -11.87 11.76
N PRO A 116 13.70 -11.65 12.12
CA PRO A 116 13.06 -10.37 12.40
C PRO A 116 13.43 -9.79 13.77
N ASN A 117 13.43 -8.46 13.87
CA ASN A 117 13.74 -7.79 15.14
C ASN A 117 12.64 -8.07 16.19
N ILE A 118 13.00 -8.13 17.48
CA ILE A 118 12.04 -8.53 18.53
C ILE A 118 10.85 -7.57 18.65
N ILE A 119 11.08 -6.27 18.49
CA ILE A 119 10.05 -5.24 18.65
C ILE A 119 9.03 -5.29 17.51
N TYR A 120 9.49 -5.54 16.29
CA TYR A 120 8.69 -5.75 15.09
C TYR A 120 7.87 -7.05 15.21
N THR A 121 8.47 -8.09 15.78
CA THR A 121 7.76 -9.33 16.06
C THR A 121 6.60 -9.07 17.03
N ILE A 122 6.83 -8.31 18.11
CA ILE A 122 5.76 -7.90 19.04
C ILE A 122 4.73 -7.01 18.35
N ALA A 123 5.17 -6.01 17.57
CA ALA A 123 4.28 -5.10 16.85
C ALA A 123 3.35 -5.85 15.89
N THR A 124 3.87 -6.82 15.13
CA THR A 124 3.07 -7.62 14.19
C THR A 124 2.20 -8.68 14.86
N LEU A 125 2.49 -9.05 16.10
CA LEU A 125 1.58 -9.88 16.92
C LEU A 125 0.40 -9.05 17.45
N MET A 126 0.63 -7.78 17.77
CA MET A 126 -0.43 -6.85 18.20
C MET A 126 -1.28 -6.36 17.03
N ASP A 127 -0.66 -6.14 15.88
CA ASP A 127 -1.33 -5.67 14.67
C ASP A 127 -0.86 -6.47 13.44
N LYS A 128 -1.73 -7.37 12.99
CA LYS A 128 -1.47 -8.22 11.82
C LYS A 128 -1.53 -7.46 10.50
N SER A 129 -2.12 -6.27 10.46
CA SER A 129 -2.26 -5.47 9.23
C SER A 129 -0.92 -4.92 8.73
N ILE A 130 0.09 -4.85 9.60
CA ILE A 130 1.42 -4.33 9.27
C ILE A 130 2.09 -5.19 8.18
N LYS A 131 1.94 -6.52 8.23
CA LYS A 131 2.59 -7.42 7.27
C LYS A 131 1.94 -7.31 5.90
N GLY A 132 2.75 -7.07 4.87
CA GLY A 132 2.30 -6.83 3.50
C GLY A 132 1.74 -5.43 3.26
N SER A 133 1.73 -4.55 4.28
CA SER A 133 1.34 -3.15 4.11
C SER A 133 2.46 -2.31 3.53
N ILE A 134 2.10 -1.17 2.95
CA ILE A 134 3.07 -0.18 2.48
C ILE A 134 3.91 0.43 3.61
N SER A 135 3.40 0.42 4.84
CA SER A 135 4.10 0.94 6.01
C SER A 135 5.11 -0.06 6.58
N GLN A 136 5.09 -1.33 6.14
CA GLN A 136 5.95 -2.39 6.70
C GLN A 136 7.44 -1.99 6.78
N PRO A 137 8.10 -1.49 5.71
CA PRO A 137 9.52 -1.15 5.77
C PRO A 137 9.81 -0.02 6.78
N TYR A 138 8.88 0.93 6.91
CA TYR A 138 8.98 2.04 7.86
C TYR A 138 8.85 1.56 9.30
N VAL A 139 7.91 0.65 9.56
CA VAL A 139 7.73 0.02 10.87
C VAL A 139 8.95 -0.81 11.24
N GLU A 140 9.47 -1.62 10.32
CA GLU A 140 10.68 -2.41 10.55
C GLU A 140 11.89 -1.53 10.89
N ALA A 141 12.12 -0.46 10.12
CA ALA A 141 13.20 0.49 10.37
C ALA A 141 13.04 1.24 11.71
N TYR A 142 11.81 1.64 12.05
CA TYR A 142 11.50 2.24 13.35
C TYR A 142 11.77 1.25 14.49
N CYS A 143 11.23 0.04 14.41
CA CYS A 143 11.45 -1.00 15.41
C CYS A 143 12.94 -1.32 15.60
N LYS A 144 13.75 -1.32 14.51
CA LYS A 144 15.21 -1.47 14.61
C LYS A 144 15.86 -0.36 15.44
N LYS A 145 15.46 0.91 15.23
CA LYS A 145 15.96 2.05 16.04
C LYS A 145 15.56 1.91 17.51
N VAL A 146 14.33 1.48 17.79
CA VAL A 146 13.87 1.23 19.16
C VAL A 146 14.63 0.07 19.80
N THR A 147 14.92 -1.01 19.05
CA THR A 147 15.74 -2.12 19.55
C THR A 147 17.16 -1.67 19.90
N ILE A 148 17.77 -0.82 19.08
CA ILE A 148 19.09 -0.21 19.38
C ILE A 148 19.01 0.64 20.66
N ALA A 149 17.98 1.47 20.83
CA ALA A 149 17.80 2.26 22.04
C ALA A 149 17.67 1.40 23.30
N TRP A 150 16.95 0.28 23.22
CA TRP A 150 16.88 -0.71 24.30
C TRP A 150 18.22 -1.39 24.58
N CYS A 151 19.00 -1.76 23.56
CA CYS A 151 20.35 -2.29 23.76
C CYS A 151 21.25 -1.28 24.50
N ILE A 152 21.24 -0.01 24.09
CA ILE A 152 22.00 1.05 24.77
C ILE A 152 21.54 1.18 26.22
N PHE A 153 20.23 1.20 26.45
CA PHE A 153 19.67 1.25 27.80
C PHE A 153 20.13 0.07 28.67
N PHE A 154 20.03 -1.17 28.18
CA PHE A 154 20.43 -2.35 28.95
C PHE A 154 21.95 -2.40 29.19
N LEU A 155 22.76 -1.91 28.25
CA LEU A 155 24.21 -1.78 28.44
C LEU A 155 24.55 -0.78 29.55
N VAL A 156 23.97 0.42 29.51
CA VAL A 156 24.19 1.46 30.53
C VAL A 156 23.65 1.02 31.89
N ASN A 157 22.40 0.55 31.94
CA ASN A 157 21.74 0.07 33.15
C ASN A 157 22.52 -1.10 33.76
N GLY A 158 22.90 -2.08 32.94
CA GLY A 158 23.72 -3.22 33.37
C GLY A 158 25.08 -2.80 33.92
N SER A 159 25.75 -1.82 33.28
CA SER A 159 27.03 -1.28 33.75
C SER A 159 26.91 -0.59 35.11
N ILE A 160 25.85 0.20 35.32
CA ILE A 160 25.59 0.84 36.62
C ILE A 160 25.19 -0.22 37.66
N SER A 161 24.43 -1.24 37.30
CA SER A 161 24.12 -2.38 38.16
C SER A 161 25.39 -3.14 38.60
N VAL A 162 26.36 -3.35 37.69
CA VAL A 162 27.66 -3.95 38.02
C VAL A 162 28.43 -3.04 38.99
N TYR A 163 28.55 -1.76 38.67
CA TYR A 163 29.27 -0.80 39.50
C TYR A 163 28.68 -0.71 40.92
N THR A 164 27.36 -0.59 41.02
CA THR A 164 26.67 -0.53 42.31
C THR A 164 26.74 -1.84 43.08
N ALA A 165 26.87 -2.99 42.40
CA ALA A 165 26.99 -4.29 43.06
C ALA A 165 28.36 -4.49 43.73
N PHE A 166 29.45 -4.10 43.06
CA PHE A 166 30.83 -4.34 43.53
C PHE A 166 31.47 -3.16 44.27
N CYS A 167 31.12 -1.93 43.89
CA CYS A 167 31.86 -0.73 44.32
C CYS A 167 31.05 0.18 45.25
N SER A 168 29.82 -0.18 45.65
CA SER A 168 28.93 0.67 46.44
C SER A 168 28.34 -0.04 47.66
N ASN A 169 27.86 0.75 48.63
CA ASN A 169 27.17 0.23 49.81
C ASN A 169 25.75 -0.28 49.46
N ASP A 170 25.16 -1.06 50.38
CA ASP A 170 23.86 -1.72 50.16
C ASP A 170 22.70 -0.73 49.93
N LEU A 171 22.80 0.47 50.51
CA LEU A 171 21.81 1.53 50.32
C LEU A 171 21.82 2.04 48.88
N VAL A 172 22.98 2.38 48.33
CA VAL A 172 23.13 2.88 46.95
C VAL A 172 22.70 1.80 45.94
N TRP A 173 23.13 0.55 46.14
CA TRP A 173 22.75 -0.55 45.26
C TRP A 173 21.24 -0.78 45.23
N SER A 174 20.59 -0.77 46.39
CA SER A 174 19.16 -1.06 46.51
C SER A 174 18.28 0.10 46.02
N VAL A 175 18.69 1.36 46.23
CA VAL A 175 17.99 2.53 45.66
C VAL A 175 18.04 2.51 44.14
N TYR A 176 19.21 2.21 43.56
CA TYR A 176 19.33 2.16 42.10
C TYR A 176 18.59 0.97 41.50
N ASN A 177 18.95 -0.25 41.90
CA ASN A 177 18.43 -1.48 41.28
C ASN A 177 17.00 -1.80 41.73
N GLY A 178 16.57 -1.32 42.89
CA GLY A 178 15.22 -1.51 43.42
C GLY A 178 14.24 -0.37 43.09
N GLY A 179 14.72 0.79 42.63
CA GLY A 179 13.89 1.97 42.37
C GLY A 179 14.22 2.67 41.05
N ILE A 180 15.40 3.32 40.98
CA ILE A 180 15.78 4.18 39.85
C ILE A 180 15.75 3.41 38.52
N SER A 181 16.30 2.19 38.46
CA SER A 181 16.33 1.37 37.25
C SER A 181 14.92 1.11 36.68
N TYR A 182 13.94 0.84 37.55
CA TYR A 182 12.55 0.66 37.16
C TYR A 182 11.87 1.96 36.72
N ALA A 183 12.19 3.08 37.37
CA ALA A 183 11.71 4.39 36.95
C ALA A 183 12.24 4.76 35.55
N LEU A 184 13.52 4.49 35.29
CA LEU A 184 14.13 4.70 33.97
C LEU A 184 13.53 3.76 32.92
N LEU A 185 13.22 2.51 33.27
CA LEU A 185 12.51 1.57 32.39
C LEU A 185 11.12 2.12 32.00
N GLY A 186 10.36 2.64 32.97
CA GLY A 186 9.06 3.28 32.72
C GLY A 186 9.19 4.53 31.84
N LEU A 187 10.22 5.34 32.08
CA LEU A 187 10.51 6.52 31.26
C LEU A 187 10.86 6.15 29.82
N MET A 188 11.62 5.07 29.60
CA MET A 188 11.91 4.55 28.24
C MET A 188 10.63 4.21 27.48
N PHE A 189 9.67 3.52 28.12
CA PHE A 189 8.37 3.24 27.50
C PHE A 189 7.56 4.51 27.22
N LEU A 190 7.54 5.47 28.14
CA LEU A 190 6.82 6.72 27.94
C LEU A 190 7.40 7.53 26.77
N ILE A 191 8.73 7.63 26.69
CA ILE A 191 9.42 8.33 25.60
C ILE A 191 9.14 7.61 24.28
N GLU A 192 9.30 6.28 24.22
CA GLU A 192 9.02 5.49 23.02
C GLU A 192 7.55 5.65 22.58
N PHE A 193 6.60 5.65 23.51
CA PHE A 193 5.18 5.83 23.20
C PHE A 193 4.92 7.20 22.53
N ASN A 194 5.47 8.28 23.10
CA ASN A 194 5.32 9.62 22.53
C ASN A 194 5.98 9.74 21.14
N ILE A 195 7.15 9.14 20.96
CA ILE A 195 7.82 9.08 19.66
C ILE A 195 6.98 8.27 18.67
N ARG A 196 6.45 7.10 19.06
CA ARG A 196 5.61 6.26 18.21
C ARG A 196 4.36 6.98 17.75
N MET A 197 3.69 7.71 18.63
CA MET A 197 2.52 8.52 18.27
C MET A 197 2.87 9.58 17.20
N LYS A 198 4.07 10.14 17.24
CA LYS A 198 4.54 11.11 16.24
C LYS A 198 4.97 10.43 14.94
N VAL A 199 5.68 9.30 15.01
CA VAL A 199 6.15 8.57 13.83
C VAL A 199 4.99 7.94 13.07
N SER A 200 4.01 7.35 13.77
CA SER A 200 2.82 6.72 13.17
C SER A 200 2.02 7.69 12.30
N LYS A 201 1.90 8.95 12.73
CA LYS A 201 1.24 10.02 11.94
C LYS A 201 1.91 10.31 10.59
N ASN A 202 3.20 10.02 10.48
CA ASN A 202 3.99 10.26 9.26
C ASN A 202 4.21 8.98 8.45
N MET A 203 3.68 7.84 8.89
CA MET A 203 3.78 6.61 8.11
C MET A 203 2.85 6.72 6.90
N PRO A 204 3.28 6.25 5.71
CA PRO A 204 2.40 6.21 4.55
C PRO A 204 1.16 5.38 4.85
N SER A 205 -0.01 5.95 4.60
CA SER A 205 -1.31 5.32 4.68
C SER A 205 -1.96 5.31 3.31
N VAL A 206 -2.75 4.26 3.04
CA VAL A 206 -3.51 4.12 1.80
C VAL A 206 -4.94 4.58 2.07
N HIS A 207 -5.41 5.58 1.33
CA HIS A 207 -6.76 6.11 1.40
C HIS A 207 -7.37 6.12 0.00
N THR A 208 -8.11 5.07 -0.33
CA THR A 208 -8.74 4.91 -1.65
C THR A 208 -9.90 5.89 -1.84
N ILE A 209 -10.41 6.02 -3.06
CA ILE A 209 -11.57 6.86 -3.38
C ILE A 209 -12.80 6.46 -2.53
N SER A 210 -12.97 5.18 -2.19
CA SER A 210 -14.07 4.74 -1.34
C SER A 210 -13.87 4.95 0.17
N THR A 211 -12.62 5.05 0.62
CA THR A 211 -12.26 5.00 2.06
C THR A 211 -11.72 6.31 2.63
N PHE A 212 -11.43 7.30 1.79
CA PHE A 212 -10.92 8.58 2.29
C PHE A 212 -11.96 9.34 3.13
N THR A 213 -11.43 10.18 4.00
CA THR A 213 -12.15 11.12 4.87
C THR A 213 -11.50 12.49 4.76
N ALA A 214 -12.13 13.54 5.27
CA ALA A 214 -11.54 14.87 5.30
C ALA A 214 -10.15 14.89 5.97
N ASP A 215 -9.93 14.04 6.98
CA ASP A 215 -8.67 13.97 7.75
C ASP A 215 -7.66 12.96 7.19
N SER A 216 -7.93 12.34 6.03
CA SER A 216 -7.00 11.39 5.43
C SER A 216 -5.65 12.01 5.07
N ARG A 217 -5.61 13.33 4.86
CA ARG A 217 -4.38 14.10 4.59
C ARG A 217 -4.47 15.49 5.23
N PRO A 218 -3.33 16.10 5.60
CA PRO A 218 -3.30 17.50 6.02
C PRO A 218 -3.81 18.44 4.92
N ASP A 219 -4.41 19.57 5.30
CA ASP A 219 -4.99 20.54 4.37
C ASP A 219 -4.02 21.03 3.29
N ASN A 220 -2.77 21.27 3.67
CA ASN A 220 -1.72 21.75 2.79
C ASN A 220 -1.02 20.63 1.99
N TYR A 221 -1.49 19.38 2.11
CA TYR A 221 -0.91 18.27 1.39
C TYR A 221 -1.10 18.45 -0.12
N MET A 222 -0.01 18.33 -0.89
CA MET A 222 -0.04 18.47 -2.34
C MET A 222 -0.73 17.26 -2.98
N VAL A 223 -1.76 17.50 -3.79
CA VAL A 223 -2.47 16.44 -4.54
C VAL A 223 -2.11 16.51 -6.02
N CYS A 224 -2.03 17.72 -6.57
CA CYS A 224 -1.82 17.94 -7.99
C CYS A 224 -0.91 19.16 -8.21
N TYR A 225 -0.12 19.15 -9.29
CA TYR A 225 0.78 20.24 -9.67
C TYR A 225 0.71 20.54 -11.17
N GLU A 226 1.09 21.76 -11.58
CA GLU A 226 1.04 22.20 -12.97
C GLU A 226 2.43 22.34 -13.61
N GLY A 227 2.60 21.81 -14.82
CA GLY A 227 3.86 21.83 -15.55
C GLY A 227 4.93 20.98 -14.87
N ILE A 228 5.93 21.64 -14.27
CA ILE A 228 7.05 21.00 -13.55
C ILE A 228 6.91 21.26 -12.05
N ARG A 229 7.43 20.35 -11.22
CA ARG A 229 7.23 20.37 -9.77
C ARG A 229 7.79 21.63 -9.11
N SER A 230 8.94 22.08 -9.59
CA SER A 230 9.69 23.24 -9.11
C SER A 230 9.00 24.60 -9.32
N ARG A 231 8.02 24.71 -10.23
CA ARG A 231 7.24 25.95 -10.42
C ARG A 231 6.32 26.29 -9.24
N GLY A 232 5.98 25.30 -8.40
CA GLY A 232 5.20 25.53 -7.19
C GLY A 232 3.71 25.87 -7.40
N VAL A 233 3.17 25.76 -8.62
CA VAL A 233 1.73 25.88 -8.88
C VAL A 233 1.06 24.56 -8.53
N VAL A 234 0.36 24.53 -7.40
CA VAL A 234 -0.15 23.29 -6.79
C VAL A 234 -1.60 23.42 -6.35
N LYS A 235 -2.26 22.27 -6.32
CA LYS A 235 -3.57 22.05 -5.71
C LYS A 235 -3.41 21.16 -4.49
N THR A 236 -4.00 21.59 -3.39
CA THR A 236 -3.87 20.99 -2.07
C THR A 236 -5.04 20.06 -1.75
N TRP A 237 -4.95 19.33 -0.63
CA TRP A 237 -6.04 18.52 -0.13
C TRP A 237 -7.26 19.36 0.25
N TYR A 238 -7.05 20.55 0.83
CA TYR A 238 -8.15 21.48 1.09
C TYR A 238 -8.82 21.96 -0.20
N ASP A 239 -8.04 22.23 -1.26
CA ASP A 239 -8.60 22.56 -2.57
C ASP A 239 -9.44 21.40 -3.13
N PHE A 240 -8.96 20.16 -2.98
CA PHE A 240 -9.70 18.95 -3.41
C PHE A 240 -11.06 18.86 -2.69
N LEU A 241 -11.07 18.98 -1.37
CA LEU A 241 -12.30 18.93 -0.58
C LEU A 241 -13.27 20.07 -0.97
N THR A 242 -12.73 21.26 -1.18
CA THR A 242 -13.50 22.45 -1.58
C THR A 242 -14.12 22.28 -2.97
N ASP A 243 -13.33 21.88 -3.96
CA ASP A 243 -13.79 21.72 -5.33
C ASP A 243 -14.76 20.53 -5.45
N CYS A 244 -14.55 19.43 -4.71
CA CYS A 244 -15.55 18.36 -4.58
C CYS A 244 -16.86 18.88 -3.99
N ALA A 245 -16.82 19.71 -2.94
CA ALA A 245 -18.03 20.29 -2.34
C ALA A 245 -18.80 21.17 -3.33
N LYS A 246 -18.10 22.01 -4.11
CA LYS A 246 -18.71 22.82 -5.17
C LYS A 246 -19.41 21.96 -6.23
N VAL A 247 -18.74 20.91 -6.69
CA VAL A 247 -19.31 20.02 -7.71
C VAL A 247 -20.48 19.21 -7.13
N ARG A 248 -20.41 18.75 -5.87
CA ARG A 248 -21.54 18.11 -5.18
C ARG A 248 -22.77 19.01 -5.15
N MET A 249 -22.62 20.29 -4.78
CA MET A 249 -23.73 21.25 -4.76
C MET A 249 -24.39 21.40 -6.14
N CYS A 250 -23.61 21.35 -7.23
CA CYS A 250 -24.14 21.36 -8.58
C CYS A 250 -24.90 20.07 -8.92
N ILE A 251 -24.33 18.91 -8.58
CA ILE A 251 -24.93 17.60 -8.84
C ILE A 251 -26.23 17.41 -8.04
N GLU A 252 -26.26 17.87 -6.78
CA GLU A 252 -27.44 17.79 -5.89
C GLU A 252 -28.58 18.69 -6.33
N ALA A 253 -28.27 19.77 -7.06
CA ALA A 253 -29.29 20.62 -7.69
C ALA A 253 -30.04 19.94 -8.86
N HIS A 254 -29.59 18.75 -9.28
CA HIS A 254 -30.18 17.97 -10.37
C HIS A 254 -30.62 16.58 -9.88
N ASP A 255 -31.85 16.20 -10.21
CA ASP A 255 -32.46 14.93 -9.82
C ASP A 255 -31.97 13.73 -10.66
N LYS A 256 -31.43 13.99 -11.86
CA LYS A 256 -30.97 12.97 -12.80
C LYS A 256 -29.91 12.04 -12.21
N LYS A 257 -30.08 10.74 -12.44
CA LYS A 257 -29.23 9.66 -11.91
C LYS A 257 -27.96 9.46 -12.73
N ASP A 258 -28.05 9.59 -14.04
CA ASP A 258 -27.01 9.23 -15.00
C ASP A 258 -26.25 10.47 -15.50
N TRP A 259 -24.92 10.39 -15.46
CA TRP A 259 -24.02 11.49 -15.78
C TRP A 259 -22.88 11.04 -16.68
N ILE A 260 -22.77 11.66 -17.85
CA ILE A 260 -21.58 11.60 -18.68
C ILE A 260 -20.54 12.54 -18.07
N LEU A 261 -19.37 11.99 -17.73
CA LEU A 261 -18.20 12.76 -17.34
C LEU A 261 -17.14 12.63 -18.43
N HIS A 262 -16.84 13.74 -19.11
CA HIS A 262 -15.71 13.82 -20.02
C HIS A 262 -14.85 15.04 -19.68
N SER A 263 -13.64 14.84 -19.14
CA SER A 263 -12.73 15.94 -18.84
C SER A 263 -11.30 15.55 -19.22
N GLU A 264 -10.55 16.47 -19.83
CA GLU A 264 -9.14 16.26 -20.18
C GLU A 264 -8.18 16.74 -19.08
N ASP A 265 -8.62 17.69 -18.24
CA ASP A 265 -7.91 18.13 -17.04
C ASP A 265 -8.05 17.10 -15.91
N TYR A 266 -6.93 16.56 -15.43
CA TYR A 266 -6.96 15.50 -14.41
C TYR A 266 -7.51 15.99 -13.06
N TRP A 267 -7.33 17.27 -12.72
CA TRP A 267 -7.89 17.83 -11.49
C TRP A 267 -9.42 17.88 -11.58
N TYR A 268 -9.95 18.43 -12.67
CA TYR A 268 -11.39 18.52 -12.92
C TYR A 268 -12.03 17.14 -12.98
N PHE A 269 -11.41 16.21 -13.69
CA PHE A 269 -11.87 14.84 -13.73
C PHE A 269 -11.94 14.23 -12.32
N LEU A 270 -10.87 14.33 -11.52
CA LEU A 270 -10.83 13.76 -10.16
C LEU A 270 -11.94 14.33 -9.27
N VAL A 271 -12.06 15.67 -9.17
CA VAL A 271 -13.02 16.30 -8.25
C VAL A 271 -14.46 16.01 -8.66
N THR A 272 -14.74 15.98 -9.97
CA THR A 272 -16.08 15.66 -10.48
C THR A 272 -16.42 14.19 -10.33
N PHE A 273 -15.47 13.30 -10.62
CA PHE A 273 -15.65 11.85 -10.46
C PHE A 273 -15.98 11.49 -9.00
N VAL A 274 -15.20 12.02 -8.05
CA VAL A 274 -15.45 11.79 -6.61
C VAL A 274 -16.80 12.37 -6.18
N ALA A 275 -17.13 13.59 -6.60
CA ALA A 275 -18.41 14.21 -6.26
C ALA A 275 -19.61 13.41 -6.79
N LEU A 276 -19.54 12.89 -8.02
CA LEU A 276 -20.58 12.02 -8.59
C LEU A 276 -20.77 10.75 -7.76
N LEU A 277 -19.69 10.10 -7.31
CA LEU A 277 -19.76 8.93 -6.45
C LEU A 277 -20.37 9.26 -5.08
N GLN A 278 -19.99 10.37 -4.47
CA GLN A 278 -20.53 10.83 -3.18
C GLN A 278 -22.03 11.14 -3.27
N CYS A 279 -22.49 11.68 -4.41
CA CYS A 279 -23.90 11.88 -4.72
C CYS A 279 -24.61 10.62 -5.24
N LYS A 280 -23.94 9.45 -5.20
CA LYS A 280 -24.46 8.14 -5.63
C LYS A 280 -24.98 8.15 -7.07
N LYS A 281 -24.36 8.89 -7.99
CA LYS A 281 -24.76 8.95 -9.41
C LYS A 281 -24.15 7.78 -10.21
N THR A 282 -24.76 7.45 -11.34
CA THR A 282 -24.20 6.51 -12.33
C THR A 282 -23.29 7.30 -13.27
N ILE A 283 -22.04 6.86 -13.41
CA ILE A 283 -21.01 7.60 -14.15
C ILE A 283 -20.76 6.92 -15.49
N HIS A 284 -20.92 7.66 -16.58
CA HIS A 284 -20.59 7.25 -17.94
C HIS A 284 -19.29 7.92 -18.37
N LEU A 285 -18.22 7.13 -18.51
CA LEU A 285 -16.90 7.61 -18.92
C LEU A 285 -16.70 7.39 -20.42
N THR A 286 -16.65 8.49 -21.18
CA THR A 286 -16.60 8.47 -22.64
C THR A 286 -15.18 8.58 -23.18
N GLN A 287 -14.88 7.84 -24.24
CA GLN A 287 -13.54 7.87 -24.85
C GLN A 287 -13.24 9.14 -25.65
N ASN A 288 -14.27 9.84 -26.11
CA ASN A 288 -14.17 11.08 -26.88
C ASN A 288 -15.48 11.88 -26.77
N ILE A 289 -15.47 13.08 -27.36
CA ILE A 289 -16.59 14.02 -27.39
C ILE A 289 -17.18 14.21 -28.80
N ALA A 290 -16.93 13.28 -29.72
CA ALA A 290 -17.52 13.36 -31.05
C ALA A 290 -19.05 13.42 -30.91
N THR A 291 -19.69 14.34 -31.63
CA THR A 291 -21.13 14.62 -31.45
C THR A 291 -21.98 13.37 -31.62
N SER A 292 -21.69 12.55 -32.64
CA SER A 292 -22.37 11.27 -32.87
C SER A 292 -22.19 10.29 -31.70
N PHE A 293 -20.97 10.18 -31.18
CA PHE A 293 -20.66 9.29 -30.05
C PHE A 293 -21.38 9.71 -28.76
N ILE A 294 -21.39 11.01 -28.46
CA ILE A 294 -22.09 11.53 -27.27
C ILE A 294 -23.61 11.36 -27.43
N GLN A 295 -24.17 11.57 -28.63
CA GLN A 295 -25.60 11.38 -28.89
C GLN A 295 -26.06 9.92 -28.73
N GLU A 296 -25.19 8.94 -28.96
CA GLU A 296 -25.50 7.53 -28.72
C GLU A 296 -25.69 7.20 -27.22
N ILE A 297 -25.15 8.03 -26.32
CA ILE A 297 -25.21 7.83 -24.86
C ILE A 297 -26.15 8.83 -24.18
N LYS A 298 -26.15 10.08 -24.63
CA LYS A 298 -26.89 11.19 -24.03
C LYS A 298 -28.35 11.15 -24.44
N THR A 299 -29.17 10.49 -23.62
CA THR A 299 -30.63 10.60 -23.68
C THR A 299 -31.14 11.79 -22.86
N GLN A 300 -32.44 12.06 -22.87
CA GLN A 300 -33.06 13.17 -22.13
C GLN A 300 -32.82 13.10 -20.60
N ASP A 301 -32.55 11.92 -20.07
CA ASP A 301 -32.32 11.70 -18.63
C ASP A 301 -30.84 11.66 -18.23
N VAL A 302 -29.94 11.89 -19.20
CA VAL A 302 -28.49 11.81 -18.99
C VAL A 302 -27.88 13.22 -19.02
N MET A 303 -27.34 13.63 -17.87
CA MET A 303 -26.60 14.89 -17.75
C MET A 303 -25.22 14.74 -18.38
N PHE A 304 -24.65 15.83 -18.88
CA PHE A 304 -23.29 15.85 -19.43
C PHE A 304 -22.49 16.94 -18.74
N ILE A 305 -21.38 16.58 -18.10
CA ILE A 305 -20.45 17.49 -17.44
C ILE A 305 -19.06 17.36 -18.06
N THR A 306 -18.45 18.50 -18.43
CA THR A 306 -17.19 18.53 -19.16
C THR A 306 -16.38 19.80 -18.92
N ASP A 307 -15.09 19.75 -19.24
CA ASP A 307 -14.21 20.92 -19.35
C ASP A 307 -13.85 21.26 -20.81
N GLN A 308 -14.38 20.48 -21.77
CA GLN A 308 -14.10 20.61 -23.18
C GLN A 308 -15.14 21.52 -23.86
N PRO A 309 -14.74 22.23 -24.94
CA PRO A 309 -15.67 22.93 -25.79
C PRO A 309 -16.54 21.91 -26.54
N VAL A 310 -17.84 21.89 -26.25
CA VAL A 310 -18.81 21.00 -26.90
C VAL A 310 -19.96 21.82 -27.50
N LYS A 311 -20.57 21.32 -28.57
CA LYS A 311 -21.71 21.97 -29.24
C LYS A 311 -23.04 21.83 -28.47
N ASP A 312 -23.07 20.93 -27.48
CA ASP A 312 -24.24 20.68 -26.66
C ASP A 312 -24.39 21.78 -25.61
N GLU A 313 -25.35 22.69 -25.82
CA GLU A 313 -25.64 23.81 -24.92
C GLU A 313 -26.16 23.35 -23.55
N THR A 314 -26.62 22.10 -23.42
CA THR A 314 -27.05 21.52 -22.14
C THR A 314 -25.90 20.96 -21.31
N ALA A 315 -24.68 20.93 -21.87
CA ALA A 315 -23.50 20.45 -21.17
C ALA A 315 -23.08 21.43 -20.07
N ILE A 316 -22.86 20.90 -18.87
CA ILE A 316 -22.40 21.65 -17.71
C ILE A 316 -20.88 21.81 -17.78
N GLN A 317 -20.40 23.05 -17.78
CA GLN A 317 -18.97 23.35 -17.78
C GLN A 317 -18.39 23.30 -16.36
N ILE A 318 -17.38 22.45 -16.12
CA ILE A 318 -16.77 22.25 -14.79
C ILE A 318 -16.19 23.56 -14.25
N LYS A 319 -15.53 24.35 -15.11
CA LYS A 319 -14.96 25.65 -14.72
C LYS A 319 -16.00 26.61 -14.17
N GLU A 320 -17.18 26.65 -14.78
CA GLU A 320 -18.29 27.50 -14.35
C GLU A 320 -18.87 27.02 -13.02
N VAL A 321 -18.98 25.70 -12.82
CA VAL A 321 -19.38 25.12 -11.53
C VAL A 321 -18.42 25.54 -10.41
N LEU A 322 -17.12 25.43 -10.64
CA LEU A 322 -16.12 25.79 -9.62
C LEU A 322 -16.06 27.29 -9.29
N ALA A 323 -16.50 28.14 -10.22
CA ALA A 323 -16.62 29.59 -10.01
C ALA A 323 -17.95 30.00 -9.36
N LYS A 324 -19.04 29.27 -9.65
CA LYS A 324 -20.40 29.59 -9.21
C LYS A 324 -20.66 29.29 -7.74
N TYR A 325 -20.15 28.16 -7.24
CA TYR A 325 -20.48 27.67 -5.90
C TYR A 325 -19.40 28.05 -4.87
N THR A 326 -19.82 28.47 -3.67
CA THR A 326 -18.94 28.76 -2.53
C THR A 326 -19.44 28.00 -1.30
N PRO A 327 -18.84 26.84 -0.96
CA PRO A 327 -19.27 26.01 0.16
C PRO A 327 -18.78 26.59 1.50
N VAL A 328 -19.53 26.36 2.57
CA VAL A 328 -19.07 26.64 3.94
C VAL A 328 -18.16 25.51 4.46
N GLU A 329 -17.35 25.77 5.48
CA GLU A 329 -16.38 24.80 6.02
C GLU A 329 -17.00 23.44 6.36
N GLN A 330 -18.21 23.42 6.92
CA GLN A 330 -18.93 22.18 7.20
C GLN A 330 -19.20 21.35 5.92
N GLN A 331 -19.55 22.01 4.81
CA GLN A 331 -19.77 21.35 3.53
C GLN A 331 -18.47 20.89 2.88
N ILE A 332 -17.37 21.62 3.08
CA ILE A 332 -16.02 21.25 2.62
C ILE A 332 -15.56 19.97 3.31
N ARG A 333 -15.71 19.90 4.65
CA ARG A 333 -15.31 18.74 5.47
C ARG A 333 -16.26 17.56 5.35
N MET A 334 -17.44 17.75 4.76
CA MET A 334 -18.36 16.65 4.52
C MET A 334 -17.82 15.75 3.41
N THR A 335 -17.47 14.51 3.77
CA THR A 335 -17.10 13.44 2.83
C THR A 335 -18.16 12.34 2.89
N PRO A 336 -19.26 12.42 2.11
CA PRO A 336 -20.27 11.38 2.07
C PRO A 336 -19.64 10.02 1.75
N ALA A 337 -20.08 8.97 2.44
CA ALA A 337 -19.53 7.63 2.28
C ALA A 337 -19.78 7.11 0.86
N ILE A 338 -18.74 6.57 0.23
CA ILE A 338 -18.80 5.88 -1.06
C ILE A 338 -18.73 4.39 -0.78
N ASP A 339 -19.80 3.66 -1.06
CA ASP A 339 -19.80 2.21 -0.96
C ASP A 339 -19.26 1.60 -2.27
N ALA A 340 -18.02 1.11 -2.20
CA ALA A 340 -17.29 0.56 -3.34
C ALA A 340 -18.04 -0.59 -4.05
N GLU A 341 -18.88 -1.34 -3.33
CA GLU A 341 -19.61 -2.50 -3.85
C GLU A 341 -20.86 -2.13 -4.63
N THR A 342 -21.39 -0.91 -4.46
CA THR A 342 -22.67 -0.47 -5.06
C THR A 342 -22.53 0.65 -6.09
N THR A 343 -21.34 1.24 -6.24
CA THR A 343 -21.04 2.19 -7.34
C THR A 343 -21.39 1.63 -8.72
N ASP A 344 -21.80 2.48 -9.67
CA ASP A 344 -22.08 2.10 -11.07
C ASP A 344 -21.31 3.00 -12.04
N ILE A 345 -20.21 2.47 -12.59
CA ILE A 345 -19.31 3.17 -13.51
C ILE A 345 -19.33 2.42 -14.84
N ARG A 346 -19.61 3.12 -15.93
CA ARG A 346 -19.71 2.56 -17.28
C ARG A 346 -18.60 3.11 -18.13
N MET A 347 -17.62 2.27 -18.45
CA MET A 347 -16.55 2.58 -19.38
C MET A 347 -16.90 2.04 -20.75
N TYR A 348 -16.81 2.87 -21.78
CA TYR A 348 -17.19 2.47 -23.14
C TYR A 348 -16.00 1.87 -23.88
N THR A 349 -16.25 0.80 -24.65
CA THR A 349 -15.29 0.17 -25.56
C THR A 349 -15.85 0.13 -26.98
N SER A 350 -14.97 0.15 -27.98
CA SER A 350 -15.27 -0.09 -29.39
C SER A 350 -15.89 -1.49 -29.54
N GLY A 351 -17.18 -1.54 -29.86
CA GLY A 351 -17.92 -2.79 -29.99
C GLY A 351 -17.82 -3.30 -31.42
N SER A 352 -17.67 -4.62 -31.62
CA SER A 352 -17.61 -5.24 -32.95
C SER A 352 -18.85 -5.00 -33.82
N THR A 353 -19.93 -4.45 -33.26
CA THR A 353 -21.20 -4.16 -33.91
C THR A 353 -21.42 -2.66 -34.19
N GLY A 354 -20.40 -1.81 -34.01
CA GLY A 354 -20.51 -0.36 -34.23
C GLY A 354 -21.13 0.43 -33.09
N LYS A 355 -21.93 -0.17 -32.19
CA LYS A 355 -22.47 0.52 -31.01
C LYS A 355 -21.50 0.45 -29.82
N PRO A 356 -21.19 1.57 -29.13
CA PRO A 356 -20.33 1.59 -27.96
C PRO A 356 -20.86 0.64 -26.89
N LYS A 357 -20.04 -0.33 -26.50
CA LYS A 357 -20.40 -1.28 -25.44
C LYS A 357 -19.96 -0.73 -24.10
N ALA A 358 -20.93 -0.48 -23.21
CA ALA A 358 -20.67 -0.12 -21.83
C ALA A 358 -20.18 -1.36 -21.04
N VAL A 359 -18.96 -1.29 -20.55
CA VAL A 359 -18.40 -2.23 -19.58
C VAL A 359 -18.64 -1.68 -18.19
N ARG A 360 -19.49 -2.37 -17.43
CA ARG A 360 -19.88 -1.97 -16.07
C ARG A 360 -18.82 -2.37 -15.04
N GLN A 361 -18.29 -1.36 -14.35
CA GLN A 361 -17.32 -1.47 -13.27
C GLN A 361 -17.83 -0.81 -11.99
N ARG A 362 -17.24 -1.20 -10.86
CA ARG A 362 -17.45 -0.65 -9.53
C ARG A 362 -16.09 -0.25 -8.96
N MET A 363 -16.08 0.70 -8.03
CA MET A 363 -14.86 1.11 -7.34
C MET A 363 -14.15 -0.06 -6.66
N LYS A 364 -14.90 -1.06 -6.16
CA LYS A 364 -14.31 -2.27 -5.56
C LYS A 364 -13.30 -2.94 -6.49
N GLU A 365 -13.64 -3.07 -7.77
CA GLU A 365 -12.79 -3.73 -8.75
C GLU A 365 -11.49 -2.93 -8.98
N PHE A 366 -11.58 -1.62 -9.14
CA PHE A 366 -10.40 -0.75 -9.30
C PHE A 366 -9.50 -0.73 -8.06
N GLU A 367 -10.09 -0.75 -6.87
CA GLU A 367 -9.34 -0.73 -5.60
C GLU A 367 -8.64 -2.06 -5.32
N LEU A 368 -9.25 -3.20 -5.70
CA LEU A 368 -8.60 -4.51 -5.62
C LEU A 368 -7.38 -4.61 -6.55
N ASP A 369 -7.49 -4.08 -7.77
CA ASP A 369 -6.38 -4.01 -8.71
C ASP A 369 -5.24 -3.12 -8.17
N ASN A 370 -5.56 -1.90 -7.75
CA ASN A 370 -4.58 -0.99 -7.19
C ASN A 370 -3.93 -1.52 -5.92
N ALA A 371 -4.65 -2.21 -5.03
CA ALA A 371 -4.06 -2.83 -3.85
C ALA A 371 -2.94 -3.80 -4.22
N PHE A 372 -3.08 -4.53 -5.33
CA PHE A 372 -2.04 -5.40 -5.84
C PHE A 372 -0.82 -4.63 -6.34
N ILE A 373 -1.01 -3.60 -7.17
CA ILE A 373 0.08 -2.73 -7.66
C ILE A 373 0.83 -2.08 -6.49
N ILE A 374 0.09 -1.59 -5.49
CA ILE A 374 0.62 -1.01 -4.25
C ILE A 374 1.50 -2.03 -3.51
N SER A 375 1.07 -3.28 -3.41
CA SER A 375 1.81 -4.32 -2.69
C SER A 375 3.19 -4.61 -3.28
N LYS A 376 3.35 -4.47 -4.61
CA LYS A 376 4.64 -4.71 -5.29
C LYS A 376 5.47 -3.45 -5.49
N TRP A 377 4.85 -2.33 -5.87
CA TRP A 377 5.56 -1.12 -6.30
C TRP A 377 5.20 0.14 -5.54
N GLY A 378 4.45 0.04 -4.43
CA GLY A 378 4.02 1.22 -3.67
C GLY A 378 5.16 2.14 -3.22
N GLN A 379 6.34 1.60 -2.90
CA GLN A 379 7.51 2.42 -2.55
C GLN A 379 8.08 3.19 -3.75
N GLU A 380 8.00 2.62 -4.96
CA GLU A 380 8.47 3.30 -6.18
C GLU A 380 7.58 4.50 -6.51
N PHE A 381 6.28 4.39 -6.23
CA PHE A 381 5.32 5.48 -6.34
C PHE A 381 5.56 6.57 -5.29
N LEU A 382 5.70 6.21 -4.01
CA LEU A 382 5.89 7.18 -2.91
C LEU A 382 7.18 8.00 -2.99
N SER A 383 8.16 7.56 -3.77
CA SER A 383 9.46 8.22 -3.91
C SER A 383 9.55 9.14 -5.13
N ARG A 384 8.44 9.35 -5.86
CA ARG A 384 8.41 10.07 -7.15
C ARG A 384 7.14 10.91 -7.31
N TYR A 385 7.19 11.87 -8.24
CA TYR A 385 6.02 12.59 -8.74
C TYR A 385 5.44 11.90 -9.96
N LEU A 386 4.12 11.90 -10.13
CA LEU A 386 3.48 11.20 -11.24
C LEU A 386 3.28 12.11 -12.45
N VAL A 387 3.68 11.63 -13.63
CA VAL A 387 3.33 12.16 -14.95
C VAL A 387 2.75 11.04 -15.81
N THR A 388 1.86 11.40 -16.73
CA THR A 388 1.18 10.42 -17.59
C THR A 388 1.03 10.93 -19.01
N THR A 389 1.15 10.04 -19.98
CA THR A 389 0.83 10.28 -21.41
C THR A 389 -0.53 9.69 -21.78
N VAL A 390 -1.16 8.96 -20.86
CA VAL A 390 -2.39 8.19 -21.07
C VAL A 390 -3.59 9.06 -20.73
N SER A 391 -4.76 8.83 -21.34
CA SER A 391 -6.01 9.47 -20.92
C SER A 391 -6.63 8.74 -19.73
N GLN A 392 -7.17 9.49 -18.77
CA GLN A 392 -7.98 9.02 -17.66
C GLN A 392 -9.33 8.41 -18.07
N HIS A 393 -9.74 8.56 -19.33
CA HIS A 393 -10.91 7.87 -19.90
C HIS A 393 -10.60 6.45 -20.35
N HIS A 394 -9.32 6.08 -20.43
CA HIS A 394 -8.89 4.71 -20.67
C HIS A 394 -8.64 4.02 -19.32
N ILE A 395 -9.05 2.76 -19.16
CA ILE A 395 -8.95 2.04 -17.87
C ILE A 395 -7.54 2.06 -17.26
N TYR A 396 -6.50 1.93 -18.10
CA TYR A 396 -5.11 2.01 -17.65
C TYR A 396 -4.76 3.41 -17.10
N GLY A 397 -5.16 4.48 -17.79
CA GLY A 397 -4.92 5.84 -17.33
C GLY A 397 -5.78 6.21 -16.12
N PHE A 398 -6.99 5.67 -16.01
CA PHE A 398 -7.84 5.82 -14.83
C PHE A 398 -7.20 5.14 -13.60
N LEU A 399 -6.77 3.88 -13.73
CA LEU A 399 -6.13 3.14 -12.64
C LEU A 399 -4.81 3.78 -12.20
N PHE A 400 -3.91 4.07 -13.14
CA PHE A 400 -2.55 4.51 -12.82
C PHE A 400 -2.40 6.03 -12.70
N GLY A 401 -3.28 6.82 -13.34
CA GLY A 401 -3.23 8.28 -13.34
C GLY A 401 -4.22 8.95 -12.38
N ILE A 402 -5.25 8.23 -11.90
CA ILE A 402 -6.25 8.77 -10.96
C ILE A 402 -6.29 7.95 -9.67
N CYS A 403 -6.72 6.68 -9.74
CA CYS A 403 -7.00 5.89 -8.54
C CYS A 403 -5.75 5.60 -7.70
N LEU A 404 -4.66 5.16 -8.33
CA LEU A 404 -3.43 4.80 -7.66
C LEU A 404 -2.71 6.00 -7.01
N PRO A 405 -2.46 7.13 -7.71
CA PRO A 405 -1.88 8.30 -7.07
C PRO A 405 -2.78 8.86 -5.97
N PHE A 406 -4.10 8.85 -6.15
CA PHE A 406 -5.03 9.25 -5.10
C PHE A 406 -4.94 8.33 -3.88
N ALA A 407 -4.87 7.01 -4.07
CA ALA A 407 -4.80 6.04 -2.99
C ALA A 407 -3.52 6.20 -2.14
N LEU A 408 -2.39 6.39 -2.82
CA LEU A 408 -1.07 6.52 -2.19
C LEU A 408 -0.75 7.94 -1.70
N GLY A 409 -1.47 8.96 -2.16
CA GLY A 409 -1.11 10.37 -1.94
C GLY A 409 0.03 10.85 -2.83
N VAL A 410 0.29 10.19 -3.97
CA VAL A 410 1.34 10.62 -4.88
C VAL A 410 0.86 11.83 -5.66
N PRO A 411 1.55 12.98 -5.61
CA PRO A 411 1.13 14.15 -6.39
C PRO A 411 1.27 13.88 -7.88
N PHE A 412 0.22 14.19 -8.65
CA PHE A 412 0.19 13.99 -10.10
C PHE A 412 0.17 15.31 -10.88
N ARG A 413 0.72 15.30 -12.10
CA ARG A 413 0.67 16.46 -13.00
C ARG A 413 -0.75 16.66 -13.51
N ARG A 414 -1.26 17.89 -13.46
CA ARG A 414 -2.61 18.27 -13.86
C ARG A 414 -2.94 17.95 -15.31
N THR A 415 -1.96 18.07 -16.19
CA THR A 415 -2.09 17.82 -17.62
C THR A 415 -1.21 16.65 -18.05
N ARG A 416 -1.74 15.85 -18.98
CA ARG A 416 -0.96 14.80 -19.62
C ARG A 416 0.17 15.38 -20.47
N ILE A 417 1.22 14.60 -20.65
CA ILE A 417 2.24 14.85 -21.67
C ILE A 417 1.67 14.45 -23.02
N THR A 418 1.70 15.37 -23.98
CA THR A 418 1.13 15.16 -25.31
C THR A 418 2.17 15.08 -26.42
N ILE A 419 3.35 15.65 -26.17
CA ILE A 419 4.48 15.65 -27.09
C ILE A 419 5.77 15.19 -26.38
N PRO A 420 6.68 14.45 -27.05
CA PRO A 420 7.92 13.94 -26.45
C PRO A 420 8.84 15.00 -25.82
N GLU A 421 8.87 16.21 -26.37
CA GLU A 421 9.73 17.33 -25.96
C GLU A 421 9.43 17.81 -24.53
N GLU A 422 8.21 17.56 -24.03
CA GLU A 422 7.87 17.91 -22.65
C GLU A 422 8.67 17.11 -21.61
N PHE A 423 9.27 15.97 -21.97
CA PHE A 423 10.13 15.20 -21.06
C PHE A 423 11.44 15.92 -20.73
N GLU A 424 11.94 16.80 -21.60
CA GLU A 424 13.17 17.59 -21.34
C GLU A 424 13.03 18.51 -20.13
N LEU A 425 11.80 18.93 -19.85
CA LEU A 425 11.47 19.83 -18.75
C LEU A 425 11.45 19.11 -17.39
N LEU A 426 11.38 17.78 -17.36
CA LEU A 426 11.20 16.96 -16.14
C LEU A 426 12.53 16.59 -15.48
N ASN A 427 13.46 17.54 -15.44
CA ASN A 427 14.79 17.35 -14.84
C ASN A 427 14.88 17.85 -13.38
N ASP A 428 13.79 18.35 -12.83
CA ASP A 428 13.73 19.01 -11.53
C ASP A 428 13.42 18.07 -10.34
N ASP A 429 13.00 16.84 -10.60
CA ASP A 429 12.78 15.81 -9.57
C ASP A 429 12.73 14.39 -10.19
N LYS A 430 12.37 13.39 -9.38
CA LYS A 430 12.19 11.98 -9.78
C LYS A 430 10.75 11.73 -10.20
N TYR A 431 10.58 11.09 -11.36
CA TYR A 431 9.27 10.93 -11.97
C TYR A 431 8.84 9.47 -12.17
N MET A 432 7.62 9.17 -11.76
CA MET A 432 6.85 8.00 -12.14
C MET A 432 6.12 8.33 -13.45
N ILE A 433 6.44 7.61 -14.51
CA ILE A 433 5.92 7.85 -15.86
C ILE A 433 4.95 6.73 -16.23
N ILE A 434 3.70 7.10 -16.48
CA ILE A 434 2.66 6.22 -17.01
C ILE A 434 2.55 6.47 -18.51
N ALA A 435 2.99 5.52 -19.34
CA ALA A 435 3.07 5.73 -20.79
C ALA A 435 2.54 4.55 -21.61
N THR A 436 2.09 4.80 -22.84
CA THR A 436 1.78 3.72 -23.79
C THR A 436 3.00 3.35 -24.65
N PRO A 437 3.08 2.11 -25.18
CA PRO A 437 4.13 1.73 -26.10
C PRO A 437 4.22 2.64 -27.32
N ALA A 438 3.09 3.09 -27.90
CA ALA A 438 3.10 4.03 -29.01
C ALA A 438 3.73 5.39 -28.65
N PHE A 439 3.47 5.92 -27.45
CA PHE A 439 4.08 7.17 -27.01
C PHE A 439 5.58 7.01 -26.75
N LEU A 440 5.98 5.89 -26.13
CA LEU A 440 7.39 5.56 -25.93
C LEU A 440 8.12 5.42 -27.26
N LYS A 441 7.53 4.73 -28.25
CA LYS A 441 8.06 4.60 -29.62
C LYS A 441 8.25 5.98 -30.26
N ARG A 442 7.21 6.81 -30.22
CA ARG A 442 7.28 8.19 -30.75
C ARG A 442 8.39 9.00 -30.09
N THR A 443 8.58 8.83 -28.79
CA THR A 443 9.63 9.54 -28.06
C THR A 443 11.01 9.07 -28.49
N VAL A 444 11.28 7.77 -28.50
CA VAL A 444 12.61 7.28 -28.92
C VAL A 444 12.89 7.54 -30.40
N ASP A 445 11.87 7.59 -31.26
CA ASP A 445 12.04 7.99 -32.66
C ASP A 445 12.43 9.47 -32.79
N THR A 446 11.98 10.34 -31.87
CA THR A 446 12.37 11.77 -31.83
C THR A 446 13.82 11.96 -31.40
N TYR A 447 14.29 11.22 -30.39
CA TYR A 447 15.63 11.41 -29.82
C TYR A 447 16.69 10.44 -30.36
N GLY A 448 16.28 9.40 -31.11
CA GLY A 448 17.17 8.30 -31.49
C GLY A 448 17.68 7.56 -30.25
N ASP A 449 18.97 7.71 -29.97
CA ASP A 449 19.64 7.13 -28.80
C ASP A 449 20.08 8.21 -27.78
N GLU A 450 19.72 9.48 -27.98
CA GLU A 450 20.10 10.56 -27.07
C GLU A 450 19.33 10.46 -25.74
N PRO A 451 20.03 10.51 -24.58
CA PRO A 451 19.38 10.39 -23.29
C PRO A 451 18.65 11.69 -22.90
N LEU A 452 17.43 11.54 -22.43
CA LEU A 452 16.67 12.60 -21.77
C LEU A 452 17.30 12.98 -20.43
N PRO A 453 17.18 14.24 -19.98
CA PRO A 453 17.72 14.71 -18.71
C PRO A 453 16.88 14.29 -17.49
N LEU A 454 16.41 13.04 -17.46
CA LEU A 454 15.56 12.50 -16.38
C LEU A 454 16.40 11.93 -15.23
N GLN A 455 15.96 12.18 -14.00
CA GLN A 455 16.62 11.64 -12.80
C GLN A 455 15.84 10.47 -12.22
N ASN A 456 16.41 9.26 -12.26
CA ASN A 456 15.86 8.06 -11.61
C ASN A 456 14.35 7.85 -11.90
N CYS A 457 13.98 7.92 -13.19
CA CYS A 457 12.60 7.69 -13.59
C CYS A 457 12.18 6.23 -13.35
N PHE A 458 10.86 6.01 -13.25
CA PHE A 458 10.29 4.67 -13.23
C PHE A 458 9.12 4.66 -14.20
N ILE A 459 9.11 3.72 -15.15
CA ILE A 459 8.15 3.72 -16.25
C ILE A 459 7.25 2.49 -16.14
N PHE A 460 5.94 2.72 -16.04
CA PHE A 460 4.94 1.70 -16.34
C PHE A 460 4.45 1.86 -17.78
N THR A 461 4.21 0.74 -18.44
CA THR A 461 3.56 0.74 -19.74
C THR A 461 2.55 -0.38 -19.91
N SER A 462 1.47 -0.11 -20.65
CA SER A 462 0.40 -1.06 -20.92
C SER A 462 -0.37 -0.68 -22.18
N GLY A 463 -1.34 -1.51 -22.57
CA GLY A 463 -2.21 -1.30 -23.73
C GLY A 463 -1.73 -2.01 -25.00
N GLY A 464 -0.42 -2.03 -25.25
CA GLY A 464 0.19 -2.60 -26.46
C GLY A 464 1.39 -3.52 -26.15
N ALA A 465 1.92 -4.19 -27.16
CA ALA A 465 3.14 -4.98 -27.03
C ALA A 465 4.38 -4.08 -27.16
N VAL A 466 5.37 -4.27 -26.30
CA VAL A 466 6.69 -3.64 -26.42
C VAL A 466 7.65 -4.63 -27.08
N SER A 467 8.24 -4.25 -28.22
CA SER A 467 9.28 -5.06 -28.87
C SER A 467 10.60 -4.96 -28.08
N GLU A 468 11.48 -5.96 -28.25
CA GLU A 468 12.81 -5.93 -27.61
C GLU A 468 13.64 -4.72 -28.06
N GLU A 469 13.52 -4.33 -29.33
CA GLU A 469 14.17 -3.14 -29.86
C GLU A 469 13.66 -1.88 -29.17
N LEU A 470 12.34 -1.74 -29.02
CA LEU A 470 11.74 -0.60 -28.35
C LEU A 470 12.16 -0.55 -26.87
N ALA A 471 12.16 -1.68 -26.17
CA ALA A 471 12.57 -1.73 -24.76
C ALA A 471 14.04 -1.28 -24.58
N LYS A 472 14.95 -1.68 -25.48
CA LYS A 472 16.35 -1.26 -25.48
C LYS A 472 16.49 0.24 -25.74
N LYS A 473 15.79 0.77 -26.74
CA LYS A 473 15.78 2.21 -27.07
C LYS A 473 15.21 3.05 -25.92
N VAL A 474 14.11 2.61 -25.31
CA VAL A 474 13.53 3.29 -24.14
C VAL A 474 14.52 3.30 -22.98
N ASN A 475 15.25 2.19 -22.75
CA ASN A 475 16.29 2.18 -21.73
C ASN A 475 17.45 3.14 -22.02
N ALA A 476 17.86 3.29 -23.29
CA ALA A 476 18.89 4.25 -23.70
C ALA A 476 18.43 5.70 -23.52
N VAL A 477 17.22 6.03 -23.98
CA VAL A 477 16.68 7.40 -23.98
C VAL A 477 16.20 7.83 -22.59
N PHE A 478 15.51 6.98 -21.83
CA PHE A 478 14.95 7.34 -20.52
C PHE A 478 15.84 6.91 -19.33
N GLY A 479 16.86 6.09 -19.56
CA GLY A 479 17.65 5.48 -18.49
C GLY A 479 16.91 4.38 -17.71
N PHE A 480 15.77 3.88 -18.21
CA PHE A 480 14.96 2.86 -17.56
C PHE A 480 14.24 1.96 -18.57
N CYS A 481 14.43 0.65 -18.48
CA CYS A 481 13.65 -0.33 -19.24
C CYS A 481 12.21 -0.38 -18.69
N PRO A 482 11.16 -0.17 -19.50
CA PRO A 482 9.81 -0.02 -18.98
C PRO A 482 9.30 -1.33 -18.35
N LEU A 483 8.53 -1.18 -17.27
CA LEU A 483 7.78 -2.26 -16.64
C LEU A 483 6.43 -2.38 -17.34
N GLU A 484 6.25 -3.48 -18.06
CA GLU A 484 5.05 -3.76 -18.83
C GLU A 484 4.00 -4.43 -17.94
N VAL A 485 2.75 -4.00 -18.07
CA VAL A 485 1.57 -4.63 -17.45
C VAL A 485 0.64 -5.10 -18.56
N TYR A 486 0.32 -6.39 -18.56
CA TYR A 486 -0.60 -7.00 -19.50
C TYR A 486 -1.99 -7.13 -18.89
N GLY A 487 -3.01 -6.76 -19.66
CA GLY A 487 -4.39 -6.68 -19.20
C GLY A 487 -5.37 -6.16 -20.24
N SER A 488 -6.63 -6.06 -19.84
CA SER A 488 -7.70 -5.45 -20.63
C SER A 488 -8.76 -4.76 -19.76
N THR A 489 -9.74 -4.11 -20.39
CA THR A 489 -10.90 -3.54 -19.67
C THR A 489 -11.72 -4.61 -18.95
N GLU A 490 -11.72 -5.85 -19.45
CA GLU A 490 -12.46 -6.98 -18.88
C GLU A 490 -11.71 -7.68 -17.74
N THR A 491 -10.38 -7.72 -17.79
CA THR A 491 -9.56 -8.49 -16.83
C THR A 491 -8.74 -7.64 -15.87
N SER A 492 -8.62 -6.34 -16.13
CA SER A 492 -7.61 -5.46 -15.55
C SER A 492 -6.18 -5.97 -15.78
N GLY A 493 -5.20 -5.50 -15.00
CA GLY A 493 -3.85 -6.04 -15.05
C GLY A 493 -3.82 -7.48 -14.51
N ILE A 494 -3.22 -8.40 -15.27
CA ILE A 494 -3.17 -9.83 -14.90
C ILE A 494 -1.74 -10.40 -14.85
N ALA A 495 -0.80 -9.73 -15.52
CA ALA A 495 0.60 -10.12 -15.53
C ALA A 495 1.50 -8.91 -15.77
N TYR A 496 2.79 -9.08 -15.46
CA TYR A 496 3.81 -8.06 -15.66
C TYR A 496 5.12 -8.65 -16.16
N ARG A 497 5.94 -7.83 -16.80
CA ARG A 497 7.33 -8.16 -17.13
C ARG A 497 8.19 -6.91 -17.24
N GLN A 498 9.48 -7.07 -17.04
CA GLN A 498 10.48 -6.07 -17.40
C GLN A 498 11.57 -6.78 -18.21
N GLN A 499 11.74 -6.39 -19.47
CA GLN A 499 12.53 -7.19 -20.41
C GLN A 499 14.01 -7.26 -20.02
N SER A 500 14.55 -6.23 -19.37
CA SER A 500 15.91 -6.22 -18.81
C SER A 500 16.11 -7.21 -17.64
N VAL A 501 15.04 -7.73 -17.05
CA VAL A 501 15.10 -8.66 -15.90
C VAL A 501 14.68 -10.07 -16.33
N ASN A 502 13.51 -10.20 -16.97
CA ASN A 502 12.85 -11.49 -17.24
C ASN A 502 12.73 -11.80 -18.74
N GLY A 503 13.32 -10.99 -19.62
CA GLY A 503 13.14 -11.10 -21.07
C GLY A 503 11.67 -10.98 -21.47
N LEU A 504 11.24 -11.80 -22.43
CA LEU A 504 9.88 -11.75 -22.97
C LEU A 504 8.82 -12.44 -22.08
N ARG A 505 9.23 -13.16 -21.04
CA ARG A 505 8.31 -13.96 -20.21
C ARG A 505 7.49 -13.08 -19.27
N TRP A 506 6.19 -13.30 -19.29
CA TRP A 506 5.23 -12.68 -18.39
C TRP A 506 5.16 -13.44 -17.07
N THR A 507 5.19 -12.69 -15.97
CA THR A 507 4.95 -13.19 -14.62
C THR A 507 3.50 -12.88 -14.25
N PRO A 508 2.66 -13.89 -13.98
CA PRO A 508 1.30 -13.67 -13.49
C PRO A 508 1.32 -12.89 -12.17
N PHE A 509 0.27 -12.11 -11.93
CA PHE A 509 0.07 -11.55 -10.60
C PHE A 509 -0.32 -12.64 -9.59
N ASP A 510 0.13 -12.53 -8.34
CA ASP A 510 -0.08 -13.56 -7.31
C ASP A 510 -1.58 -13.77 -6.98
N ASN A 511 -2.41 -12.77 -7.28
CA ASN A 511 -3.87 -12.82 -7.15
C ASN A 511 -4.58 -13.31 -8.44
N ALA A 512 -3.83 -13.68 -9.48
CA ALA A 512 -4.33 -14.05 -10.79
C ALA A 512 -3.93 -15.51 -11.09
N LYS A 513 -4.93 -16.39 -11.26
CA LYS A 513 -4.70 -17.78 -11.65
C LYS A 513 -4.90 -17.93 -13.15
N ILE A 514 -3.82 -18.24 -13.86
CA ILE A 514 -3.85 -18.42 -15.31
C ILE A 514 -3.67 -19.88 -15.72
N TRP A 515 -4.24 -20.25 -16.85
CA TRP A 515 -4.00 -21.54 -17.50
C TRP A 515 -4.24 -21.42 -19.01
N LYS A 516 -3.79 -22.42 -19.78
CA LYS A 516 -4.04 -22.51 -21.22
C LYS A 516 -5.33 -23.29 -21.45
N GLY A 517 -6.27 -22.72 -22.21
CA GLY A 517 -7.50 -23.40 -22.63
C GLY A 517 -7.27 -24.39 -23.77
N ASP A 518 -8.29 -25.21 -24.06
CA ASP A 518 -8.28 -26.17 -25.18
C ASP A 518 -8.18 -25.47 -26.56
N ASP A 519 -8.54 -24.20 -26.61
CA ASP A 519 -8.43 -23.28 -27.75
C ASP A 519 -7.06 -22.60 -27.83
N GLU A 520 -6.08 -23.04 -27.05
CA GLU A 520 -4.73 -22.47 -26.91
C GLU A 520 -4.69 -21.02 -26.38
N CYS A 521 -5.86 -20.46 -26.04
CA CYS A 521 -6.00 -19.11 -25.49
C CYS A 521 -5.75 -19.09 -23.97
N LEU A 522 -5.26 -17.96 -23.48
CA LEU A 522 -5.06 -17.72 -22.06
C LEU A 522 -6.40 -17.65 -21.32
N ARG A 523 -6.55 -18.40 -20.24
CA ARG A 523 -7.70 -18.27 -19.33
C ARG A 523 -7.24 -17.73 -18.00
N ILE A 524 -8.11 -16.95 -17.35
CA ILE A 524 -7.76 -16.24 -16.12
C ILE A 524 -8.93 -16.21 -15.14
N ILE A 525 -8.63 -16.41 -13.86
CA ILE A 525 -9.49 -16.05 -12.73
C ILE A 525 -8.71 -15.09 -11.82
N SER A 526 -9.33 -13.98 -11.45
CA SER A 526 -8.79 -13.01 -10.48
C SER A 526 -9.92 -12.38 -9.67
N PRO A 527 -9.63 -11.74 -8.52
CA PRO A 527 -10.64 -10.99 -7.75
C PRO A 527 -11.34 -9.86 -8.53
N TYR A 528 -10.77 -9.42 -9.66
CA TYR A 528 -11.38 -8.43 -10.55
C TYR A 528 -12.49 -9.04 -11.42
N ILE A 529 -12.38 -10.32 -11.77
CA ILE A 529 -13.28 -10.99 -12.69
C ILE A 529 -14.51 -11.49 -11.94
N LYS A 530 -15.69 -11.00 -12.34
CA LYS A 530 -16.98 -11.32 -11.70
C LYS A 530 -17.46 -12.75 -11.99
N ASN A 531 -17.09 -13.28 -13.15
CA ASN A 531 -17.48 -14.65 -13.51
C ASN A 531 -16.62 -15.66 -12.74
N PRO A 532 -17.20 -16.53 -11.89
CA PRO A 532 -16.45 -17.54 -11.15
C PRO A 532 -15.75 -18.57 -12.07
N GLU A 533 -16.24 -18.76 -13.30
CA GLU A 533 -15.58 -19.61 -14.31
C GLU A 533 -14.33 -18.94 -14.92
N GLY A 534 -14.12 -17.66 -14.63
CA GLY A 534 -13.04 -16.85 -15.18
C GLY A 534 -13.41 -16.14 -16.46
N PHE A 535 -12.38 -15.64 -17.13
CA PHE A 535 -12.47 -14.94 -18.41
C PHE A 535 -11.55 -15.64 -19.41
N ALA A 536 -12.09 -15.93 -20.59
CA ALA A 536 -11.33 -16.46 -21.71
C ALA A 536 -10.70 -15.33 -22.52
N THR A 537 -9.38 -15.37 -22.54
CA THR A 537 -8.48 -14.80 -23.54
C THR A 537 -9.01 -14.88 -24.97
N ALA A 538 -8.61 -13.96 -25.84
CA ALA A 538 -8.42 -14.29 -27.26
C ALA A 538 -6.93 -14.26 -27.62
N ASP A 539 -6.05 -14.25 -26.61
CA ASP A 539 -4.60 -14.22 -26.77
C ASP A 539 -4.04 -15.64 -26.61
N LEU A 540 -3.30 -16.09 -27.63
CA LEU A 540 -2.63 -17.39 -27.67
C LEU A 540 -1.42 -17.39 -26.73
N VAL A 541 -1.16 -18.49 -26.02
CA VAL A 541 -0.06 -18.55 -25.03
C VAL A 541 0.73 -19.85 -25.01
N THR A 542 2.00 -19.72 -24.59
CA THR A 542 2.82 -20.85 -24.13
C THR A 542 3.09 -20.66 -22.64
N ILE A 543 2.62 -21.57 -21.78
CA ILE A 543 2.86 -21.55 -20.32
C ILE A 543 4.02 -22.50 -19.98
N PHE A 544 4.92 -22.08 -19.10
CA PHE A 544 6.06 -22.87 -18.63
C PHE A 544 5.80 -23.47 -17.24
N ASP A 545 6.65 -24.44 -16.84
CA ASP A 545 6.54 -25.16 -15.57
C ASP A 545 6.64 -24.25 -14.33
N ASP A 546 7.31 -23.11 -14.44
CA ASP A 546 7.44 -22.10 -13.38
C ASP A 546 6.20 -21.17 -13.25
N GLY A 547 5.19 -21.38 -14.10
CA GLY A 547 3.96 -20.58 -14.16
C GLY A 547 4.09 -19.29 -14.97
N THR A 548 5.28 -18.95 -15.48
CA THR A 548 5.45 -17.83 -16.42
C THR A 548 4.91 -18.20 -17.80
N PHE A 549 4.68 -17.21 -18.67
CA PHE A 549 4.14 -17.47 -20.01
C PHE A 549 4.64 -16.51 -21.09
N LEU A 550 4.54 -16.94 -22.35
CA LEU A 550 4.73 -16.10 -23.54
C LEU A 550 3.40 -15.88 -24.25
N LEU A 551 3.17 -14.65 -24.73
CA LEU A 551 2.08 -14.32 -25.65
C LEU A 551 2.49 -14.70 -27.08
N ARG A 552 1.57 -15.29 -27.84
CA ARG A 552 1.74 -15.78 -29.23
C ARG A 552 0.80 -15.10 -30.23
N GLY A 553 0.25 -13.94 -29.87
CA GLY A 553 -0.67 -13.17 -30.72
C GLY A 553 -2.14 -13.42 -30.37
N ARG A 554 -3.03 -12.97 -31.26
CA ARG A 554 -4.50 -13.02 -31.11
C ARG A 554 -5.10 -14.12 -31.98
N ALA A 555 -6.17 -14.74 -31.50
CA ALA A 555 -6.97 -15.69 -32.26
C ALA A 555 -8.09 -15.05 -33.11
N ASP A 556 -8.43 -13.78 -32.89
CA ASP A 556 -9.56 -13.09 -33.56
C ASP A 556 -9.15 -11.87 -34.41
N SER A 557 -10.12 -11.27 -35.10
CA SER A 557 -9.95 -10.12 -36.02
C SER A 557 -9.96 -8.74 -35.36
N ILE A 558 -9.58 -8.64 -34.08
CA ILE A 558 -9.42 -7.34 -33.39
C ILE A 558 -7.94 -6.99 -33.37
N VAL A 559 -7.62 -5.79 -33.84
CA VAL A 559 -6.25 -5.26 -33.86
C VAL A 559 -6.10 -4.14 -32.84
N LYS A 560 -4.88 -3.93 -32.35
CA LYS A 560 -4.54 -2.82 -31.47
C LYS A 560 -3.70 -1.81 -32.24
N ILE A 561 -4.26 -0.65 -32.54
CA ILE A 561 -3.53 0.45 -33.20
C ILE A 561 -3.41 1.58 -32.20
N GLU A 562 -2.17 1.93 -31.84
CA GLU A 562 -1.87 2.91 -30.79
C GLU A 562 -2.68 2.64 -29.50
N GLU A 563 -2.67 1.37 -29.06
CA GLU A 563 -3.35 0.88 -27.86
C GLU A 563 -4.88 1.02 -27.83
N LYS A 564 -5.48 1.53 -28.91
CA LYS A 564 -6.92 1.45 -29.12
C LYS A 564 -7.26 0.09 -29.72
N ARG A 565 -8.20 -0.61 -29.09
CA ARG A 565 -8.80 -1.80 -29.68
C ARG A 565 -9.66 -1.36 -30.84
N ILE A 566 -9.35 -1.84 -32.04
CA ILE A 566 -10.16 -1.60 -33.22
C ILE A 566 -10.66 -2.96 -33.71
N SER A 567 -11.98 -3.10 -33.73
CA SER A 567 -12.59 -4.24 -34.39
C SER A 567 -12.57 -3.98 -35.90
N LEU A 568 -11.86 -4.81 -36.67
CA LEU A 568 -11.87 -4.68 -38.13
C LEU A 568 -13.31 -4.78 -38.69
N PRO A 569 -14.16 -5.73 -38.24
CA PRO A 569 -15.57 -5.77 -38.62
C PRO A 569 -16.38 -4.51 -38.28
N GLU A 570 -16.05 -3.80 -37.19
CA GLU A 570 -16.74 -2.54 -36.83
C GLU A 570 -16.47 -1.45 -37.87
N VAL A 571 -15.21 -1.29 -38.27
CA VAL A 571 -14.81 -0.32 -39.29
C VAL A 571 -15.43 -0.70 -40.63
N GLU A 572 -15.43 -1.98 -40.98
CA GLU A 572 -16.12 -2.51 -42.17
C GLU A 572 -17.62 -2.14 -42.15
N SER A 573 -18.33 -2.44 -41.06
CA SER A 573 -19.77 -2.15 -40.94
C SER A 573 -20.08 -0.65 -41.06
N ARG A 574 -19.32 0.22 -40.38
CA ARG A 574 -19.53 1.68 -40.41
C ARG A 574 -19.29 2.26 -41.81
N LEU A 575 -18.33 1.71 -42.55
CA LEU A 575 -18.05 2.12 -43.92
C LEU A 575 -19.17 1.66 -44.88
N LEU A 576 -19.72 0.45 -44.71
CA LEU A 576 -20.89 -0.02 -45.46
C LEU A 576 -22.14 0.83 -45.20
N ASP A 577 -22.41 1.15 -43.92
CA ASP A 577 -23.58 1.94 -43.51
C ASP A 577 -23.55 3.39 -44.04
N SER A 578 -22.42 3.86 -44.58
CA SER A 578 -22.31 5.19 -45.20
C SER A 578 -23.10 5.32 -46.52
N GLY A 579 -23.43 4.20 -47.17
CA GLY A 579 -24.07 4.17 -48.48
C GLY A 579 -23.18 4.62 -49.65
N LEU A 580 -21.90 4.91 -49.41
CA LEU A 580 -20.94 5.36 -50.42
C LEU A 580 -20.15 4.22 -51.08
N ILE A 581 -20.18 3.02 -50.50
CA ILE A 581 -19.40 1.86 -50.95
C ILE A 581 -20.27 0.59 -50.91
N ALA A 582 -20.01 -0.32 -51.85
CA ALA A 582 -20.79 -1.55 -52.02
C ALA A 582 -20.27 -2.75 -51.20
N ASP A 583 -18.97 -2.76 -50.90
CA ASP A 583 -18.33 -3.79 -50.08
C ASP A 583 -17.04 -3.21 -49.46
N VAL A 584 -16.53 -3.83 -48.40
CA VAL A 584 -15.31 -3.39 -47.71
C VAL A 584 -14.64 -4.54 -46.96
N LYS A 585 -13.31 -4.54 -46.99
CA LYS A 585 -12.48 -5.37 -46.12
C LYS A 585 -11.41 -4.48 -45.52
N VAL A 586 -11.28 -4.51 -44.19
CA VAL A 586 -10.28 -3.73 -43.47
C VAL A 586 -9.20 -4.67 -42.99
N ILE A 587 -7.95 -4.35 -43.29
CA ILE A 587 -6.78 -5.10 -42.83
C ILE A 587 -5.84 -4.18 -42.07
N ALA A 588 -5.16 -4.73 -41.06
CA ALA A 588 -4.06 -4.01 -40.43
C ALA A 588 -2.79 -4.22 -41.27
N LEU A 589 -2.19 -3.11 -41.71
CA LEU A 589 -0.88 -3.10 -42.36
C LEU A 589 0.14 -2.48 -41.42
N GLU A 590 1.40 -2.83 -41.63
CA GLU A 590 2.54 -2.31 -40.87
C GLU A 590 3.63 -1.84 -41.83
N ASP A 591 3.91 -0.53 -41.77
CA ASP A 591 5.09 0.09 -42.39
C ASP A 591 5.88 0.82 -41.28
N ARG A 592 6.05 2.16 -41.33
CA ARG A 592 6.63 2.93 -40.21
C ARG A 592 5.75 2.93 -38.96
N ARG A 593 4.43 2.84 -39.14
CA ARG A 593 3.39 2.74 -38.09
C ARG A 593 2.37 1.68 -38.50
N GLN A 594 1.65 1.11 -37.53
CA GLN A 594 0.47 0.30 -37.84
C GLN A 594 -0.69 1.21 -38.23
N TYR A 595 -1.39 0.87 -39.31
CA TYR A 595 -2.57 1.58 -39.79
C TYR A 595 -3.59 0.60 -40.38
N LEU A 596 -4.83 1.05 -40.51
CA LEU A 596 -5.88 0.31 -41.22
C LEU A 596 -5.83 0.69 -42.70
N ALA A 597 -5.87 -0.32 -43.57
CA ALA A 597 -6.02 -0.17 -45.00
C ALA A 597 -7.36 -0.72 -45.46
#